data_AF-A0A954DDC7-F1
#
_entry.id   AF-A0A954DDC7-F1
#
_cell.length_a   1.000
_cell.length_b   1.000
_cell.length_c   1.000
_cell.angle_alpha   90.00
_cell.angle_beta   90.00
_cell.angle_gamma   90.00
#
_symmetry.space_group_name_H-M   'P 1'
#
loop_
_entity.id
_entity.type
_entity.pdbx_description
1 polymer ?
#
loop_
_entity_poly.entity_id
_entity_poly.type
_entity_poly.pdbx_seq_one_letter_code
_entity_poly.pdbx_strand_id
1 'polypeptide(L)'
;MTDDHDELKPEDMVPERVERFAMTVGSVWREARVSCPHADILLAFQQDSLDAGQMAYVRFHVEDAACPYCQAVLEDLGRERAPDADAPLENFRERLRSSTIHVLREKRGRDSK
;
A
#
# COMPACT_ATOMS: atom_id res chain seq x y z
N MET A 1 -20.03 57.50 -15.28
CA MET A 1 -19.56 56.18 -15.74
C MET A 1 -18.53 55.71 -14.74
N THR A 2 -18.99 55.32 -13.56
CA THR A 2 -18.17 54.62 -12.58
C THR A 2 -18.39 53.15 -12.87
N ASP A 3 -17.33 52.48 -13.33
CA ASP A 3 -17.26 51.03 -13.43
C ASP A 3 -17.47 50.45 -12.03
N ASP A 4 -18.66 49.91 -11.82
CA ASP A 4 -19.06 49.11 -10.67
C ASP A 4 -18.39 47.74 -10.86
N HIS A 5 -17.10 47.66 -10.52
CA HIS A 5 -16.44 46.37 -10.36
C HIS A 5 -17.05 45.70 -9.14
N ASP A 6 -17.99 44.80 -9.42
CA ASP A 6 -18.56 43.81 -8.52
C ASP A 6 -17.43 42.98 -7.91
N GLU A 7 -16.86 43.46 -6.80
CA GLU A 7 -15.89 42.75 -5.98
C GLU A 7 -16.62 41.58 -5.31
N LEU A 8 -16.62 40.44 -6.01
CA LEU A 8 -16.99 39.15 -5.43
C LEU A 8 -16.15 38.93 -4.18
N LYS A 9 -16.81 38.91 -3.02
CA LYS A 9 -16.13 38.68 -1.76
C LYS A 9 -15.68 37.22 -1.68
N PRO A 10 -14.52 36.93 -1.06
CA PRO A 10 -14.00 35.56 -0.96
C PRO A 10 -14.95 34.61 -0.21
N GLU A 11 -15.86 35.15 0.61
CA GLU A 11 -16.93 34.43 1.29
C GLU A 11 -18.08 33.96 0.36
N ASP A 12 -18.19 34.49 -0.85
CA ASP A 12 -19.17 34.10 -1.88
C ASP A 12 -18.66 33.01 -2.83
N MET A 13 -17.40 32.56 -2.67
CA MET A 13 -16.84 31.44 -3.43
C MET A 13 -17.43 30.12 -2.91
N VAL A 14 -18.47 29.63 -3.59
CA VAL A 14 -19.17 28.37 -3.28
C VAL A 14 -18.20 27.18 -3.21
N PRO A 15 -18.02 26.49 -2.06
CA PRO A 15 -17.08 25.38 -1.91
C PRO A 15 -17.59 24.04 -2.48
N GLU A 16 -18.89 23.93 -2.77
CA GLU A 16 -19.57 22.62 -2.85
C GLU A 16 -19.25 21.79 -4.11
N ARG A 17 -18.91 22.42 -5.23
CA ARG A 17 -18.73 21.70 -6.52
C ARG A 17 -17.35 21.06 -6.67
N VAL A 18 -16.34 21.62 -6.04
CA VAL A 18 -14.94 21.15 -6.16
C VAL A 18 -14.68 19.98 -5.22
N GLU A 19 -15.32 19.94 -4.05
CA GLU A 19 -15.01 18.94 -3.01
C GLU A 19 -15.40 17.50 -3.37
N ARG A 20 -16.44 17.30 -4.20
CA ARG A 20 -17.02 15.95 -4.37
C ARG A 20 -16.40 15.12 -5.51
N PHE A 21 -15.64 15.73 -6.43
CA PHE A 21 -15.02 15.06 -7.58
C PHE A 21 -13.60 15.54 -7.92
N ALA A 22 -12.95 16.33 -7.07
CA ALA A 22 -11.59 16.79 -7.34
C ALA A 22 -10.57 15.66 -7.11
N MET A 23 -10.10 15.05 -8.21
CA MET A 23 -8.81 14.38 -8.21
C MET A 23 -7.73 15.45 -7.96
N THR A 24 -7.03 15.33 -6.84
CA THR A 24 -5.91 16.23 -6.54
C THR A 24 -4.65 15.70 -7.22
N VAL A 25 -3.70 16.59 -7.53
CA VAL A 25 -2.39 16.16 -8.02
C VAL A 25 -1.75 15.16 -7.05
N GLY A 26 -1.87 15.41 -5.74
CA GLY A 26 -1.37 14.52 -4.70
C GLY A 26 -2.01 13.12 -4.69
N SER A 27 -3.32 13.01 -4.95
CA SER A 27 -3.99 11.70 -5.04
C SER A 27 -3.52 10.92 -6.25
N VAL A 28 -3.44 11.58 -7.42
CA VAL A 28 -2.94 10.95 -8.65
C VAL A 28 -1.48 10.52 -8.51
N TRP A 29 -0.64 11.35 -7.90
CA TRP A 29 0.77 11.02 -7.72
C TRP A 29 1.01 9.82 -6.82
N ARG A 30 0.22 9.70 -5.73
CA ARG A 30 0.29 8.56 -4.83
C ARG A 30 -0.22 7.28 -5.51
N GLU A 31 -1.31 7.37 -6.25
CA GLU A 31 -1.87 6.23 -7.00
C GLU A 31 -0.91 5.73 -8.09
N ALA A 32 -0.33 6.64 -8.86
CA ALA A 32 0.63 6.34 -9.91
C ALA A 32 2.05 6.04 -9.38
N ARG A 33 2.28 6.16 -8.07
CA ARG A 33 3.55 5.84 -7.38
C ARG A 33 4.76 6.55 -7.98
N VAL A 34 4.58 7.79 -8.45
CA VAL A 34 5.61 8.48 -9.25
C VAL A 34 6.89 8.73 -8.46
N SER A 35 6.79 8.93 -7.14
CA SER A 35 7.94 9.11 -6.25
C SER A 35 8.29 7.85 -5.46
N CYS A 36 7.70 6.69 -5.75
CA CYS A 36 8.08 5.48 -5.03
C CYS A 36 9.43 4.95 -5.55
N PRO A 37 10.40 4.64 -4.66
CA PRO A 37 11.63 3.97 -5.06
C PRO A 37 11.34 2.56 -5.59
N HIS A 38 12.23 2.04 -6.44
CA HIS A 38 12.18 0.65 -6.90
C HIS A 38 12.38 -0.32 -5.72
N ALA A 39 11.83 -1.53 -5.82
CA ALA A 39 11.92 -2.55 -4.76
C ALA A 39 13.37 -2.89 -4.39
N ASP A 40 14.28 -2.94 -5.36
CA ASP A 40 15.70 -3.19 -5.09
C ASP A 40 16.35 -2.09 -4.22
N ILE A 41 15.90 -0.84 -4.37
CA ILE A 41 16.37 0.28 -3.53
C ILE A 41 15.82 0.12 -2.11
N LEU A 42 14.56 -0.31 -1.96
CA LEU A 42 13.98 -0.60 -0.65
C LEU A 42 14.68 -1.77 0.06
N LEU A 43 15.07 -2.80 -0.69
CA LEU A 43 15.87 -3.91 -0.18
C LEU A 43 17.26 -3.43 0.29
N ALA A 44 17.95 -2.65 -0.54
CA ALA A 44 19.25 -2.07 -0.18
C ALA A 44 19.15 -1.10 1.03
N PHE A 45 18.06 -0.34 1.13
CA PHE A 45 17.76 0.48 2.31
C PHE A 45 17.65 -0.37 3.57
N GLN A 46 16.91 -1.48 3.52
CA GLN A 46 16.77 -2.39 4.66
C GLN A 46 18.07 -3.13 5.04
N GLN A 47 19.00 -3.25 4.09
CA GLN A 47 20.33 -3.80 4.29
C GLN A 47 21.36 -2.76 4.75
N ASP A 48 20.94 -1.49 4.89
CA ASP A 48 21.80 -0.35 5.23
C ASP A 48 22.98 -0.16 4.26
N SER A 49 22.75 -0.44 2.96
CA SER A 49 23.80 -0.46 1.93
C SER A 49 23.70 0.64 0.88
N LEU A 50 22.81 1.62 1.08
CA LEU A 50 22.66 2.78 0.19
C LEU A 50 23.64 3.90 0.53
N ASP A 51 23.92 4.78 -0.43
CA ASP A 51 24.63 6.02 -0.14
C ASP A 51 23.77 6.96 0.74
N ALA A 52 24.41 7.97 1.35
CA ALA A 52 23.76 8.86 2.31
C ALA A 52 22.56 9.63 1.71
N GLY A 53 22.61 10.00 0.43
CA GLY A 53 21.52 10.73 -0.23
C GLY A 53 20.33 9.84 -0.51
N GLN A 54 20.58 8.64 -1.03
CA GLN A 54 19.56 7.62 -1.24
C GLN A 54 18.91 7.17 0.07
N MET A 55 19.71 6.98 1.11
CA MET A 55 19.25 6.65 2.46
C MET A 55 18.29 7.73 3.00
N ALA A 56 18.67 9.00 2.87
CA ALA A 56 17.83 10.11 3.31
C ALA A 56 16.52 10.20 2.52
N TYR A 57 16.56 9.97 1.21
CA TYR A 57 15.37 9.96 0.37
C TYR A 57 14.38 8.85 0.76
N VAL A 58 14.86 7.62 0.92
CA VAL A 58 13.99 6.49 1.29
C VAL A 58 13.40 6.70 2.69
N ARG A 59 14.22 7.17 3.65
CA ARG A 59 13.74 7.49 5.00
C ARG A 59 12.63 8.54 4.96
N PHE A 60 12.85 9.66 4.27
CA PHE A 60 11.82 10.69 4.08
C PHE A 60 10.54 10.10 3.45
N HIS A 61 10.68 9.27 2.43
CA HIS A 61 9.53 8.71 1.71
C HIS A 61 8.68 7.78 2.58
N VAL A 62 9.31 7.03 3.48
CA VAL A 62 8.66 6.04 4.33
C VAL A 62 8.14 6.65 5.64
N GLU A 63 8.88 7.59 6.22
CA GLU A 63 8.58 8.19 7.53
C GLU A 63 7.77 9.48 7.40
N ASP A 64 8.25 10.46 6.64
CA ASP A 64 7.63 11.79 6.55
C ASP A 64 6.48 11.83 5.54
N ALA A 65 6.70 11.28 4.33
CA ALA A 65 5.66 11.17 3.31
C ALA A 65 4.67 10.02 3.60
N ALA A 66 5.01 9.13 4.54
CA ALA A 66 4.21 8.02 5.03
C ALA A 66 3.56 7.21 3.89
N CYS A 67 4.35 6.81 2.89
CA CYS A 67 3.82 6.08 1.74
C CYS A 67 3.40 4.65 2.14
N PRO A 68 2.10 4.30 2.07
CA PRO A 68 1.61 3.00 2.54
C PRO A 68 2.13 1.84 1.69
N TYR A 69 2.40 2.08 0.40
CA TYR A 69 2.94 1.05 -0.48
C TYR A 69 4.38 0.67 -0.10
N CYS A 70 5.25 1.66 0.11
CA CYS A 70 6.65 1.43 0.47
C CYS A 70 6.79 0.82 1.87
N GLN A 71 5.93 1.24 2.81
CA GLN A 71 5.86 0.61 4.14
C GLN A 71 5.48 -0.87 4.05
N ALA A 72 4.47 -1.22 3.25
CA ALA A 72 4.06 -2.61 3.05
C ALA A 72 5.19 -3.45 2.42
N VAL A 73 5.87 -2.93 1.41
CA VAL A 73 7.01 -3.63 0.79
C VAL A 73 8.14 -3.87 1.80
N LEU A 74 8.50 -2.86 2.60
CA LEU A 74 9.53 -3.03 3.64
C LEU A 74 9.12 -4.03 4.73
N GLU A 75 7.85 -4.07 5.09
CA GLU A 75 7.30 -5.07 6.01
C GLU A 75 7.44 -6.48 5.43
N ASP A 76 7.06 -6.67 4.17
CA ASP A 76 7.15 -7.96 3.48
C ASP A 76 8.61 -8.43 3.37
N LEU A 77 9.53 -7.56 2.94
CA LEU A 77 10.97 -7.86 2.90
C LEU A 77 11.54 -8.19 4.29
N GLY A 78 10.99 -7.56 5.34
CA GLY A 78 11.36 -7.86 6.73
C GLY A 78 10.90 -9.24 7.19
N ARG A 79 9.71 -9.69 6.76
CA ARG A 79 9.18 -11.03 7.07
C ARG A 79 10.01 -12.14 6.44
N GLU A 80 10.47 -11.98 5.19
CA GLU A 80 11.32 -12.97 4.51
C GLU A 80 12.64 -13.24 5.26
N ARG A 81 13.12 -12.28 6.05
CA ARG A 81 14.34 -12.41 6.85
C ARG A 81 14.11 -13.08 8.21
N ALA A 82 12.87 -13.13 8.69
CA ALA A 82 12.56 -13.68 10.01
C ALA A 82 12.38 -15.22 9.91
N PRO A 83 13.17 -16.01 10.67
CA PRO A 83 13.22 -17.47 10.53
C PRO A 83 11.89 -18.19 10.84
N ASP A 84 10.95 -17.53 11.52
CA ASP A 84 9.65 -18.08 11.93
C ASP A 84 8.43 -17.35 11.32
N ALA A 85 8.63 -16.46 10.34
CA ALA A 85 7.54 -15.63 9.80
C ALA A 85 6.38 -16.45 9.21
N ASP A 86 6.68 -17.61 8.63
CA ASP A 86 5.70 -18.48 7.97
C ASP A 86 5.05 -19.52 8.89
N ALA A 87 5.51 -19.69 10.13
CA ALA A 87 4.99 -20.72 11.03
C ALA A 87 3.46 -20.64 11.26
N PRO A 88 2.82 -19.45 11.37
CA PRO A 88 1.36 -19.35 11.47
C PRO A 88 0.63 -19.71 10.17
N LEU A 89 1.21 -19.36 9.03
CA LEU A 89 0.66 -19.62 7.69
C LEU A 89 0.71 -21.11 7.35
N GLU A 90 1.80 -21.80 7.69
CA GLU A 90 1.94 -23.24 7.50
C GLU A 90 0.91 -24.03 8.32
N ASN A 91 0.70 -23.65 9.59
CA ASN A 91 -0.33 -24.27 10.43
C ASN A 91 -1.75 -24.06 9.85
N PHE A 92 -2.02 -22.90 9.26
CA PHE A 92 -3.30 -22.63 8.61
C PHE A 92 -3.48 -23.43 7.31
N ARG A 93 -2.44 -23.52 6.48
CA ARG A 93 -2.41 -24.32 5.24
C ARG A 93 -2.66 -25.80 5.54
N GLU A 94 -2.03 -26.35 6.57
CA GLU A 94 -2.20 -27.75 6.97
C GLU A 94 -3.64 -28.06 7.39
N ARG A 95 -4.26 -27.16 8.17
CA ARG A 95 -5.68 -27.29 8.59
C ARG A 95 -6.63 -27.25 7.40
N LEU A 96 -6.43 -26.31 6.46
CA LEU A 96 -7.21 -26.23 5.23
C LEU A 96 -7.04 -27.47 4.35
N ARG A 97 -5.81 -27.98 4.24
CA ARG A 97 -5.53 -29.18 3.45
C ARG A 97 -6.21 -30.40 4.02
N SER A 98 -6.12 -30.59 5.34
CA SER A 98 -6.77 -31.68 6.07
C SER A 98 -8.30 -31.66 5.90
N SER A 99 -8.95 -30.50 6.08
CA SER A 99 -10.40 -30.37 5.91
C SER A 99 -10.83 -30.65 4.46
N THR A 100 -10.10 -30.12 3.48
CA THR A 100 -10.40 -30.31 2.05
C THR A 100 -10.25 -31.77 1.65
N ILE A 101 -9.18 -32.44 2.06
CA ILE A 101 -8.97 -33.87 1.77
C ILE A 101 -10.08 -34.73 2.39
N HIS A 102 -10.51 -34.40 3.61
CA HIS A 102 -11.57 -35.14 4.28
C HIS A 102 -12.90 -35.09 3.50
N VAL A 103 -13.31 -33.90 3.07
CA VAL A 103 -14.55 -33.70 2.28
C VAL A 103 -14.47 -34.42 0.94
N LEU A 104 -13.32 -34.36 0.26
CA LEU A 104 -13.12 -35.03 -1.02
C LEU A 104 -13.13 -36.56 -0.90
N ARG A 105 -12.57 -37.11 0.18
CA ARG A 105 -12.61 -38.55 0.48
C ARG A 105 -14.03 -39.03 0.81
N GLU A 106 -14.78 -38.25 1.59
CA GLU A 106 -16.17 -38.55 1.93
C GLU A 106 -17.05 -38.58 0.68
N LYS A 107 -16.92 -37.60 -0.23
CA LYS A 107 -17.63 -37.60 -1.52
C LYS A 107 -17.31 -38.84 -2.34
N ARG A 108 -16.02 -39.17 -2.51
CA ARG A 108 -15.58 -40.35 -3.27
C ARG A 108 -16.14 -41.66 -2.71
N GLY A 109 -16.28 -41.78 -1.39
CA GLY A 109 -16.85 -42.96 -0.74
C GLY A 109 -18.36 -43.11 -0.94
N ARG A 110 -19.11 -42.00 -1.06
CA ARG A 110 -20.55 -42.03 -1.36
C ARG A 110 -20.84 -42.35 -2.83
N ASP A 111 -19.98 -41.93 -3.74
CA ASP A 111 -20.18 -42.13 -5.19
C ASP A 111 -19.82 -43.57 -5.66
N SER A 112 -19.21 -44.40 -4.80
CA SER A 112 -18.86 -45.81 -5.08
C SER A 112 -19.83 -46.84 -4.45
N LYS A 113 -20.98 -46.41 -3.96
CA LYS A 113 -22.03 -47.29 -3.38
C LYS A 113 -23.35 -47.11 -4.11
#